data_AF-A0A840PTW2-F1
#
_entry.id   AF-A0A840PTW2-F1
#
_cell.length_a   1.000
_cell.length_b   1.000
_cell.length_c   1.000
_cell.angle_alpha   90.00
_cell.angle_beta   90.00
_cell.angle_gamma   90.00
#
_symmetry.space_group_name_H-M   'P 1'
#
loop_
_entity.id
_entity.type
_entity.pdbx_description
1 polymer ?
#
loop_
_entity_poly.entity_id
_entity_poly.type
_entity_poly.pdbx_seq_one_letter_code
_entity_poly.pdbx_strand_id
1 'polypeptide(L)'
;MLKVEQISGGYHQTPIVRDISFLVNKGEFLGILGPNGCGKSTLIKMISGILKPTSGKVLIDGIPIEKLNPRQLAKKMTVLPQMQSNTFSTTVRETVEIGRYPHQSGFFSSWSEEDEEAVIKAMELTDVLKYQDTNLEFLSGGERQRVFIAQALAQSSELLLLDEPTNYLDIAHQKQILDMIRKEVTEHGLTVVSVFHDINLASLYCDHLLLMEAGSVKAYGEPHEVIIEQQIMDVYEARISTQAHPEQPKPQMAILPDFEEQRKEKSVSLSNIQKGEDYIAFIAEFPLKVLSSAVHNAGLGWYATFINRTVPQEYDIENVKTEFLQYIIEKGFSPTNTVGMMTAVDTKKAVMKEYLAPFGSLIVIVTAGIGGAIDVSHAYERTAYQTIGTINTWVIINGKLSEEAFVQGMMTATEAKSKALQTEKVMDKLSNTIATGTPTDSLLVAATQQGEFMQYAGPLTEVGKMIGKGVYEATVEAIQIYKREMER
;
A
#
# COMPACT_ATOMS: atom_id res chain seq x y z
N MET A 1 4.33 -27.79 -14.78
CA MET A 1 3.11 -27.14 -15.31
C MET A 1 1.92 -27.90 -14.78
N LEU A 2 1.02 -27.22 -14.05
CA LEU A 2 -0.23 -27.78 -13.55
C LEU A 2 -1.37 -27.34 -14.46
N LYS A 3 -2.20 -28.28 -14.92
CA LYS A 3 -3.41 -27.97 -15.69
C LYS A 3 -4.62 -28.62 -15.03
N VAL A 4 -5.63 -27.82 -14.74
CA VAL A 4 -6.93 -28.27 -14.22
C VAL A 4 -7.96 -28.07 -15.32
N GLU A 5 -8.64 -29.14 -15.72
CA GLU A 5 -9.64 -29.10 -16.80
C GLU A 5 -11.00 -29.56 -16.30
N GLN A 6 -11.96 -28.64 -16.25
CA GLN A 6 -13.38 -28.85 -16.01
C GLN A 6 -13.68 -29.66 -14.75
N ILE A 7 -12.91 -29.42 -13.69
CA ILE A 7 -13.04 -30.18 -12.46
C ILE A 7 -14.34 -29.81 -11.74
N SER A 8 -15.11 -30.86 -11.45
CA SER A 8 -16.27 -30.78 -10.56
C SER A 8 -16.23 -31.91 -9.53
N GLY A 9 -16.63 -31.62 -8.29
CA GLY A 9 -16.63 -32.62 -7.23
C GLY A 9 -16.92 -32.07 -5.83
N GLY A 10 -16.80 -32.93 -4.83
CA GLY A 10 -17.12 -32.63 -3.43
C GLY A 10 -17.29 -33.93 -2.63
N TYR A 11 -17.84 -33.80 -1.42
CA TYR A 11 -18.04 -34.94 -0.51
C TYR A 11 -19.40 -35.65 -0.67
N HIS A 12 -20.37 -35.01 -1.33
CA HIS A 12 -21.75 -35.47 -1.44
C HIS A 12 -22.26 -35.44 -2.90
N GLN A 13 -23.54 -35.74 -3.11
CA GLN A 13 -24.15 -35.74 -4.46
C GLN A 13 -24.09 -34.37 -5.14
N THR A 14 -24.21 -33.29 -4.37
CA THR A 14 -24.10 -31.93 -4.92
C THR A 14 -22.64 -31.51 -4.97
N PRO A 15 -22.10 -31.17 -6.15
CA PRO A 15 -20.72 -30.71 -6.29
C PRO A 15 -20.52 -29.37 -5.57
N ILE A 16 -19.50 -29.33 -4.71
CA ILE A 16 -19.02 -28.13 -4.00
C ILE A 16 -18.21 -27.26 -4.97
N VAL A 17 -17.42 -27.90 -5.83
CA VAL A 17 -16.64 -27.27 -6.89
C VAL A 17 -17.24 -27.65 -8.23
N ARG A 18 -17.41 -26.69 -9.13
CA ARG A 18 -18.18 -26.81 -10.37
C ARG A 18 -17.42 -26.19 -11.55
N ASP A 19 -17.06 -27.06 -12.49
CA ASP A 19 -16.48 -26.74 -13.79
C ASP A 19 -15.30 -25.76 -13.74
N ILE A 20 -14.34 -26.03 -12.86
CA ILE A 20 -13.16 -25.18 -12.71
C ILE A 20 -12.07 -25.60 -13.70
N SER A 21 -11.57 -24.64 -14.47
CA SER A 21 -10.43 -24.81 -15.38
C SER A 21 -9.43 -23.68 -15.22
N PHE A 22 -8.14 -24.00 -15.10
CA PHE A 22 -7.05 -23.03 -15.09
C PHE A 22 -5.70 -23.72 -15.35
N LEU A 23 -4.68 -22.91 -15.60
CA LEU A 23 -3.31 -23.33 -15.85
C LEU A 23 -2.38 -22.66 -14.82
N VAL A 24 -1.31 -23.34 -14.42
CA VAL A 24 -0.19 -22.74 -13.69
C VAL A 24 1.09 -23.19 -14.37
N ASN A 25 1.83 -22.24 -14.94
CA ASN A 25 3.09 -22.52 -15.60
C ASN A 25 4.17 -22.86 -14.56
N LYS A 26 5.29 -23.43 -15.03
CA LYS A 26 6.42 -23.72 -14.13
C LYS A 26 6.99 -22.42 -13.58
N GLY A 27 7.29 -22.38 -12.28
CA GLY A 27 7.83 -21.18 -11.64
C GLY A 27 6.80 -20.05 -11.45
N GLU A 28 5.50 -20.35 -11.53
CA GLU A 28 4.45 -19.38 -11.17
C GLU A 28 3.89 -19.65 -9.78
N PHE A 29 3.48 -18.57 -9.13
CA PHE A 29 2.75 -18.58 -7.87
C PHE A 29 1.28 -18.18 -8.11
N LEU A 30 0.37 -19.14 -8.02
CA LEU A 30 -1.08 -18.93 -8.05
C LEU A 30 -1.67 -18.79 -6.64
N GLY A 31 -2.39 -17.70 -6.40
CA GLY A 31 -3.22 -17.51 -5.19
C GLY A 31 -4.68 -17.85 -5.45
N ILE A 32 -5.30 -18.66 -4.58
CA ILE A 32 -6.74 -18.95 -4.62
C ILE A 32 -7.44 -18.12 -3.55
N LEU A 33 -8.38 -17.29 -3.98
CA LEU A 33 -9.19 -16.38 -3.17
C LEU A 33 -10.67 -16.77 -3.21
N GLY A 34 -11.45 -16.21 -2.29
CA GLY A 34 -12.90 -16.39 -2.18
C GLY A 34 -13.36 -16.49 -0.73
N PRO A 35 -14.66 -16.34 -0.46
CA PRO A 35 -15.22 -16.39 0.89
C PRO A 35 -15.11 -17.79 1.51
N ASN A 36 -15.40 -17.89 2.80
CA ASN A 36 -15.46 -19.17 3.48
C ASN A 36 -16.55 -20.06 2.89
N GLY A 37 -16.26 -21.36 2.75
CA GLY A 37 -17.20 -22.32 2.19
C GLY A 37 -17.34 -22.32 0.66
N CYS A 38 -16.63 -21.47 -0.09
CA CYS A 38 -16.73 -21.46 -1.56
C CYS A 38 -16.02 -22.62 -2.28
N GLY A 39 -15.32 -23.49 -1.54
CA GLY A 39 -14.72 -24.72 -2.08
C GLY A 39 -13.20 -24.71 -2.27
N LYS A 40 -12.46 -23.68 -1.83
CA LYS A 40 -10.98 -23.56 -1.98
C LYS A 40 -10.21 -24.81 -1.53
N SER A 41 -10.38 -25.22 -0.28
CA SER A 41 -9.72 -26.43 0.25
C SER A 41 -10.22 -27.73 -0.41
N THR A 42 -11.46 -27.73 -0.92
CA THR A 42 -11.99 -28.88 -1.69
C THR A 42 -11.32 -28.97 -3.05
N LEU A 43 -11.08 -27.83 -3.71
CA LEU A 43 -10.31 -27.74 -4.95
C LEU A 43 -8.87 -28.20 -4.73
N ILE A 44 -8.18 -27.72 -3.68
CA ILE A 44 -6.83 -28.19 -3.32
C ILE A 44 -6.80 -29.70 -3.11
N LYS A 45 -7.77 -30.26 -2.39
CA LYS A 45 -7.88 -31.72 -2.18
C LYS A 45 -8.10 -32.52 -3.48
N MET A 46 -8.78 -31.94 -4.47
CA MET A 46 -8.94 -32.58 -5.77
C MET A 46 -7.67 -32.48 -6.62
N ILE A 47 -7.00 -31.32 -6.61
CA ILE A 47 -5.70 -31.14 -7.28
C ILE A 47 -4.67 -32.11 -6.70
N SER A 48 -4.69 -32.30 -5.37
CA SER A 48 -3.75 -33.20 -4.70
C SER A 48 -4.02 -34.69 -4.92
N GLY A 49 -5.17 -35.06 -5.48
CA GLY A 49 -5.61 -36.45 -5.62
C GLY A 49 -6.16 -37.08 -4.34
N ILE A 50 -6.25 -36.34 -3.22
CA ILE A 50 -6.86 -36.82 -1.96
C ILE A 50 -8.37 -37.04 -2.15
N LEU A 51 -9.03 -36.14 -2.87
CA LEU A 51 -10.44 -36.22 -3.22
C LEU A 51 -10.58 -36.47 -4.73
N LYS A 52 -11.19 -37.58 -5.12
CA LYS A 52 -11.40 -37.87 -6.53
C LYS A 52 -12.50 -36.94 -7.11
N PRO A 53 -12.24 -36.21 -8.21
CA PRO A 53 -13.27 -35.41 -8.85
C PRO A 53 -14.35 -36.30 -9.48
N THR A 54 -15.58 -35.80 -9.54
CA THR A 54 -16.70 -36.46 -10.22
C THR A 54 -16.58 -36.35 -11.74
N SER A 55 -16.03 -35.24 -12.23
CA SER A 55 -15.73 -34.99 -13.64
C SER A 55 -14.49 -34.09 -13.78
N GLY A 56 -13.93 -34.05 -14.98
CA GLY A 56 -12.70 -33.30 -15.26
C GLY A 56 -11.45 -34.09 -14.91
N LYS A 57 -10.29 -33.44 -15.01
CA LYS A 57 -8.99 -34.07 -14.75
C LYS A 57 -7.93 -33.05 -14.33
N VAL A 58 -6.95 -33.51 -13.56
CA VAL A 58 -5.75 -32.75 -13.17
C VAL A 58 -4.57 -33.34 -13.93
N LEU A 59 -3.76 -32.49 -14.56
CA LEU A 59 -2.53 -32.91 -15.23
C LEU A 59 -1.32 -32.19 -14.64
N ILE A 60 -0.25 -32.95 -14.39
CA ILE A 60 1.07 -32.41 -14.05
C ILE A 60 2.01 -32.75 -15.21
N ASP A 61 2.57 -31.71 -15.83
CA ASP A 61 3.41 -31.82 -17.04
C ASP A 61 2.75 -32.64 -18.17
N GLY A 62 1.43 -32.47 -18.34
CA GLY A 62 0.63 -33.16 -19.36
C GLY A 62 0.23 -34.60 -19.01
N ILE A 63 0.63 -35.12 -17.85
CA ILE A 63 0.27 -36.46 -17.39
C ILE A 63 -0.89 -36.36 -16.39
N PRO A 64 -2.04 -37.01 -16.64
CA PRO A 64 -3.12 -37.09 -15.65
C PRO A 64 -2.64 -37.71 -14.34
N ILE A 65 -3.01 -37.11 -13.20
CA ILE A 65 -2.54 -37.57 -11.88
C ILE A 65 -2.99 -39.00 -11.56
N GLU A 66 -4.10 -39.46 -12.15
CA GLU A 66 -4.62 -40.82 -11.97
C GLU A 66 -3.74 -41.89 -12.63
N LYS A 67 -2.84 -41.50 -13.55
CA LYS A 67 -1.85 -42.40 -14.17
C LYS A 67 -0.56 -42.50 -13.37
N LEU A 68 -0.36 -41.64 -12.39
CA LEU A 68 0.81 -41.65 -11.52
C LEU A 68 0.51 -42.53 -10.30
N ASN A 69 1.45 -43.40 -9.92
CA ASN A 69 1.34 -44.06 -8.64
C ASN A 69 1.57 -43.04 -7.48
N PRO A 70 1.13 -43.33 -6.24
CA PRO A 70 1.21 -42.36 -5.14
C PRO A 70 2.62 -41.81 -4.90
N ARG A 71 3.64 -42.64 -5.11
CA ARG A 71 5.04 -42.25 -4.92
C ARG A 71 5.55 -41.32 -6.02
N GLN A 72 5.18 -41.59 -7.27
CA GLN A 72 5.48 -40.70 -8.40
C GLN A 72 4.78 -39.35 -8.24
N LEU A 73 3.53 -39.35 -7.77
CA LEU A 73 2.78 -38.13 -7.49
C LEU A 73 3.44 -37.32 -6.38
N ALA A 74 3.84 -37.95 -5.28
CA ALA A 74 4.54 -37.29 -4.18
C ALA A 74 5.89 -36.69 -4.61
N LYS A 75 6.63 -37.33 -5.53
CA LYS A 75 7.86 -36.72 -6.08
C LYS A 75 7.59 -35.46 -6.93
N LYS A 76 6.40 -35.35 -7.53
CA LYS A 76 6.02 -34.22 -8.38
C LYS A 76 5.28 -33.11 -7.64
N MET A 77 4.60 -33.45 -6.55
CA MET A 77 3.72 -32.53 -5.84
C MET A 77 3.77 -32.76 -4.33
N THR A 78 4.00 -31.69 -3.59
CA THR A 78 3.90 -31.63 -2.14
C THR A 78 2.65 -30.88 -1.72
N VAL A 79 2.02 -31.30 -0.64
CA VAL A 79 0.85 -30.64 -0.06
C VAL A 79 1.14 -30.30 1.38
N LEU A 80 1.03 -29.02 1.72
CA LEU A 80 0.94 -28.55 3.10
C LEU A 80 -0.54 -28.31 3.42
N PRO A 81 -1.22 -29.26 4.07
CA PRO A 81 -2.62 -29.09 4.44
C PRO A 81 -2.76 -28.07 5.57
N GLN A 82 -4.00 -27.57 5.73
CA GLN A 82 -4.36 -26.79 6.91
C GLN A 82 -4.13 -27.62 8.16
N MET A 83 -3.27 -27.15 9.05
CA MET A 83 -2.83 -27.87 10.25
C MET A 83 -3.96 -28.17 11.23
N GLN A 84 -4.03 -29.43 11.70
CA GLN A 84 -4.85 -29.84 12.84
C GLN A 84 -3.98 -30.06 14.08
N SER A 85 -4.52 -29.79 15.27
CA SER A 85 -3.81 -29.67 16.56
C SER A 85 -3.17 -30.95 17.12
N ASN A 86 -3.16 -32.06 16.40
CA ASN A 86 -2.72 -33.34 16.94
C ASN A 86 -1.24 -33.57 16.59
N THR A 87 -0.35 -33.07 17.43
CA THR A 87 1.09 -33.37 17.36
C THR A 87 1.39 -34.69 18.05
N PHE A 88 2.07 -35.60 17.34
CA PHE A 88 2.81 -36.69 17.95
C PHE A 88 4.12 -36.12 18.55
N SER A 89 4.69 -36.78 19.56
CA SER A 89 5.98 -36.39 20.13
C SER A 89 7.12 -36.75 19.17
N THR A 90 7.42 -35.87 18.23
CA THR A 90 8.57 -35.97 17.30
C THR A 90 9.44 -34.74 17.40
N THR A 91 10.74 -34.91 17.16
CA THR A 91 11.67 -33.78 17.03
C THR A 91 11.43 -33.02 15.73
N VAL A 92 11.91 -31.78 15.66
CA VAL A 92 11.88 -30.98 14.43
C VAL A 92 12.55 -31.72 13.29
N ARG A 93 13.76 -32.23 13.52
CA ARG A 93 14.53 -32.94 12.48
C ARG A 93 13.75 -34.14 11.95
N GLU A 94 13.30 -35.04 12.83
CA GLU A 94 12.50 -36.22 12.45
C GLU A 94 11.26 -35.83 11.62
N THR A 95 10.62 -34.71 11.95
CA THR A 95 9.46 -34.21 11.21
C THR A 95 9.84 -33.81 9.79
N VAL A 96 10.96 -33.11 9.61
CA VAL A 96 11.44 -32.69 8.28
C VAL A 96 11.92 -33.89 7.47
N GLU A 97 12.57 -34.86 8.10
CA GLU A 97 13.06 -36.09 7.45
C GLU A 97 11.92 -36.90 6.81
N ILE A 98 10.70 -36.87 7.36
CA ILE A 98 9.51 -37.50 6.75
C ILE A 98 9.26 -37.01 5.32
N GLY A 99 9.63 -35.75 5.00
CA GLY A 99 9.53 -35.21 3.64
C GLY A 99 10.31 -36.02 2.60
N ARG A 100 11.36 -36.75 3.02
CA ARG A 100 12.19 -37.59 2.14
C ARG A 100 11.62 -38.98 1.85
N TYR A 101 10.52 -39.36 2.50
CA TYR A 101 9.90 -40.68 2.31
C TYR A 101 9.64 -41.06 0.84
N PRO A 102 9.18 -40.16 -0.07
CA PRO A 102 9.01 -40.51 -1.48
C PRO A 102 10.30 -40.87 -2.22
N HIS A 103 11.46 -40.45 -1.73
CA HIS A 103 12.77 -40.65 -2.36
C HIS A 103 13.46 -41.95 -1.93
N GLN A 104 13.16 -42.47 -0.72
CA GLN A 104 13.74 -43.70 -0.17
C GLN A 104 13.24 -44.98 -0.87
N SER A 105 14.05 -45.62 -1.73
CA SER A 105 13.62 -46.80 -2.53
C SER A 105 14.27 -48.12 -2.12
N GLY A 106 13.45 -49.15 -1.86
CA GLY A 106 13.87 -50.55 -1.68
C GLY A 106 13.68 -51.09 -0.26
N PHE A 107 13.82 -52.41 -0.09
CA PHE A 107 13.79 -53.08 1.22
C PHE A 107 14.99 -52.71 2.13
N PHE A 108 16.01 -52.05 1.55
CA PHE A 108 17.27 -51.64 2.19
C PHE A 108 17.62 -50.17 1.90
N SER A 109 16.63 -49.29 1.67
CA SER A 109 16.95 -47.87 1.45
C SER A 109 17.58 -47.27 2.71
N SER A 110 18.87 -46.97 2.64
CA SER A 110 19.58 -46.17 3.63
C SER A 110 19.32 -44.69 3.40
N TRP A 111 19.47 -43.91 4.47
CA TRP A 111 19.59 -42.46 4.38
C TRP A 111 20.74 -42.07 3.44
N SER A 112 20.49 -41.23 2.45
CA SER A 112 21.49 -40.79 1.46
C SER A 112 22.06 -39.40 1.80
N GLU A 113 23.21 -39.04 1.24
CA GLU A 113 23.74 -37.67 1.33
C GLU A 113 22.76 -36.65 0.73
N GLU A 114 22.07 -37.02 -0.36
CA GLU A 114 21.05 -36.19 -1.02
C GLU A 114 19.83 -35.94 -0.11
N ASP A 115 19.46 -36.92 0.73
CA ASP A 115 18.40 -36.74 1.73
C ASP A 115 18.84 -35.81 2.86
N GLU A 116 20.07 -35.97 3.35
CA GLU A 116 20.66 -35.09 4.37
C GLU A 116 20.74 -33.64 3.88
N GLU A 117 21.28 -33.42 2.67
CA GLU A 117 21.40 -32.08 2.07
C GLU A 117 20.04 -31.42 1.89
N ALA A 118 19.03 -32.16 1.42
CA ALA A 118 17.68 -31.63 1.23
C ALA A 118 17.02 -31.23 2.56
N VAL A 119 17.22 -32.02 3.62
CA VAL A 119 16.69 -31.73 4.97
C VAL A 119 17.39 -30.50 5.56
N ILE A 120 18.72 -30.46 5.55
CA ILE A 120 19.48 -29.32 6.08
C ILE A 120 19.14 -28.05 5.32
N LYS A 121 19.14 -28.07 3.98
CA LYS A 121 18.76 -26.91 3.16
C LYS A 121 17.36 -26.41 3.52
N ALA A 122 16.39 -27.30 3.65
CA ALA A 122 15.02 -26.91 4.00
C ALA A 122 14.92 -26.31 5.41
N MET A 123 15.65 -26.85 6.38
CA MET A 123 15.70 -26.34 7.75
C MET A 123 16.41 -24.99 7.87
N GLU A 124 17.41 -24.73 7.04
CA GLU A 124 18.09 -23.44 6.94
C GLU A 124 17.20 -22.38 6.29
N LEU A 125 16.57 -22.69 5.15
CA LEU A 125 15.64 -21.79 4.45
C LEU A 125 14.48 -21.32 5.33
N THR A 126 14.06 -22.16 6.27
CA THR A 126 12.94 -21.90 7.17
C THR A 126 13.35 -21.45 8.58
N ASP A 127 14.65 -21.26 8.84
CA ASP A 127 15.20 -20.85 10.15
C ASP A 127 14.72 -21.75 11.31
N VAL A 128 14.68 -23.07 11.07
CA VAL A 128 14.34 -24.08 12.10
C VAL A 128 15.49 -25.03 12.43
N LEU A 129 16.64 -24.91 11.75
CA LEU A 129 17.81 -25.76 12.01
C LEU A 129 18.26 -25.70 13.49
N LYS A 130 18.20 -24.52 14.10
CA LYS A 130 18.49 -24.31 15.53
C LYS A 130 17.61 -25.10 16.50
N TYR A 131 16.46 -25.59 16.03
CA TYR A 131 15.50 -26.37 16.81
C TYR A 131 15.54 -27.86 16.49
N GLN A 132 16.52 -28.36 15.71
CA GLN A 132 16.53 -29.72 15.18
C GLN A 132 16.23 -30.82 16.22
N ASP A 133 16.75 -30.70 17.45
CA ASP A 133 16.62 -31.67 18.53
C ASP A 133 15.43 -31.38 19.48
N THR A 134 14.65 -30.32 19.19
CA THR A 134 13.52 -29.89 20.01
C THR A 134 12.25 -30.62 19.58
N ASN A 135 11.39 -31.04 20.52
CA ASN A 135 10.08 -31.60 20.18
C ASN A 135 9.12 -30.52 19.67
N LEU A 136 8.29 -30.87 18.68
CA LEU A 136 7.29 -29.96 18.09
C LEU A 136 6.33 -29.33 19.11
N GLU A 137 6.04 -30.02 20.21
CA GLU A 137 5.12 -29.56 21.25
C GLU A 137 5.66 -28.35 22.04
N PHE A 138 6.97 -28.13 22.04
CA PHE A 138 7.62 -26.99 22.70
C PHE A 138 7.77 -25.77 21.79
N LEU A 139 7.45 -25.91 20.50
CA LEU A 139 7.49 -24.81 19.56
C LEU A 139 6.24 -23.95 19.63
N SER A 140 6.40 -22.65 19.40
CA SER A 140 5.28 -21.76 19.12
C SER A 140 4.53 -22.22 17.86
N GLY A 141 3.28 -21.77 17.70
CA GLY A 141 2.49 -22.09 16.50
C GLY A 141 3.20 -21.70 15.19
N GLY A 142 3.91 -20.58 15.19
CA GLY A 142 4.63 -20.10 14.02
C GLY A 142 5.92 -20.85 13.72
N GLU A 143 6.69 -21.22 14.74
CA GLU A 143 7.84 -22.12 14.57
C GLU A 143 7.40 -23.48 14.04
N ARG A 144 6.34 -24.04 14.63
CA ARG A 144 5.77 -25.31 14.17
C ARG A 144 5.35 -25.25 12.71
N GLN A 145 4.69 -24.17 12.28
CA GLN A 145 4.32 -23.97 10.87
C GLN A 145 5.56 -23.96 9.96
N ARG A 146 6.67 -23.31 10.37
CA ARG A 146 7.93 -23.33 9.62
C ARG A 146 8.52 -24.72 9.51
N VAL A 147 8.40 -25.56 10.53
CA VAL A 147 8.85 -26.97 10.45
C VAL A 147 8.05 -27.75 9.39
N PHE A 148 6.73 -27.56 9.32
CA PHE A 148 5.93 -28.22 8.29
C PHE A 148 6.20 -27.69 6.88
N ILE A 149 6.53 -26.40 6.75
CA ILE A 149 7.02 -25.84 5.48
C ILE A 149 8.39 -26.46 5.13
N ALA A 150 9.29 -26.61 6.09
CA ALA A 150 10.59 -27.25 5.90
C ALA A 150 10.41 -28.70 5.44
N GLN A 151 9.53 -29.46 6.09
CA GLN A 151 9.16 -30.82 5.68
C GLN A 151 8.66 -30.83 4.22
N ALA A 152 7.81 -29.87 3.85
CA ALA A 152 7.28 -29.78 2.49
C ALA A 152 8.37 -29.46 1.44
N LEU A 153 9.31 -28.58 1.77
CA LEU A 153 10.44 -28.23 0.91
C LEU A 153 11.48 -29.36 0.82
N ALA A 154 11.72 -30.08 1.91
CA ALA A 154 12.62 -31.23 1.94
C ALA A 154 12.15 -32.33 0.99
N GLN A 155 10.84 -32.44 0.72
CA GLN A 155 10.29 -33.35 -0.29
C GLN A 155 10.77 -33.03 -1.72
N SER A 156 11.25 -31.81 -1.98
CA SER A 156 11.88 -31.38 -3.24
C SER A 156 11.02 -31.67 -4.48
N SER A 157 9.73 -31.36 -4.39
CA SER A 157 8.81 -31.49 -5.52
C SER A 157 8.78 -30.22 -6.38
N GLU A 158 8.32 -30.37 -7.63
CA GLU A 158 8.21 -29.25 -8.58
C GLU A 158 6.97 -28.37 -8.34
N LEU A 159 5.98 -28.90 -7.61
CA LEU A 159 4.68 -28.26 -7.32
C LEU A 159 4.37 -28.31 -5.83
N LEU A 160 4.20 -27.15 -5.21
CA LEU A 160 3.81 -27.01 -3.81
C LEU A 160 2.37 -26.50 -3.69
N LEU A 161 1.50 -27.27 -3.06
CA LEU A 161 0.14 -26.86 -2.71
C LEU A 161 0.08 -26.45 -1.25
N LEU A 162 -0.42 -25.25 -0.98
CA LEU A 162 -0.51 -24.69 0.37
C LEU A 162 -1.96 -24.35 0.70
N ASP A 163 -2.51 -24.93 1.76
CA ASP A 163 -3.86 -24.61 2.24
C ASP A 163 -3.76 -23.71 3.46
N GLU A 164 -3.79 -22.39 3.21
CA GLU A 164 -3.74 -21.33 4.23
C GLU A 164 -2.45 -21.33 5.08
N PRO A 165 -1.26 -21.24 4.44
CA PRO A 165 0.04 -21.43 5.10
C PRO A 165 0.41 -20.33 6.10
N THR A 166 -0.31 -19.20 6.07
CA THR A 166 -0.03 -18.01 6.89
C THR A 166 -1.00 -17.82 8.05
N ASN A 167 -1.96 -18.73 8.24
CA ASN A 167 -2.91 -18.63 9.35
C ASN A 167 -2.20 -18.78 10.70
N TYR A 168 -2.73 -18.09 11.72
CA TYR A 168 -2.22 -18.10 13.10
C TYR A 168 -0.78 -17.57 13.27
N LEU A 169 -0.24 -16.90 12.25
CA LEU A 169 1.05 -16.21 12.30
C LEU A 169 0.85 -14.71 12.51
N ASP A 170 1.81 -14.08 13.19
CA ASP A 170 1.91 -12.62 13.17
C ASP A 170 2.45 -12.11 11.82
N ILE A 171 2.33 -10.80 11.61
CA ILE A 171 2.68 -10.14 10.34
C ILE A 171 4.14 -10.37 9.94
N ALA A 172 5.07 -10.36 10.89
CA ALA A 172 6.49 -10.54 10.61
C ALA A 172 6.78 -11.95 10.09
N HIS A 173 6.19 -12.96 10.73
CA HIS A 173 6.33 -14.35 10.34
C HIS A 173 5.61 -14.67 9.03
N GLN A 174 4.42 -14.10 8.78
CA GLN A 174 3.73 -14.21 7.49
C GLN A 174 4.61 -13.72 6.34
N LYS A 175 5.20 -12.51 6.50
CA LYS A 175 6.12 -11.93 5.53
C LYS A 175 7.32 -12.84 5.27
N GLN A 176 8.01 -13.29 6.32
CA GLN A 176 9.21 -14.14 6.18
C GLN A 176 8.94 -15.42 5.39
N ILE A 177 7.83 -16.12 5.68
CA ILE A 177 7.45 -17.35 4.98
C ILE A 177 7.14 -17.07 3.51
N LEU A 178 6.36 -16.02 3.22
CA LEU A 178 5.99 -15.70 1.85
C LEU A 178 7.18 -15.18 1.03
N ASP A 179 8.09 -14.40 1.63
CA ASP A 179 9.36 -13.97 1.01
C ASP A 179 10.21 -15.18 0.64
N MET A 180 10.34 -16.17 1.54
CA MET A 180 11.07 -17.40 1.28
C MET A 180 10.44 -18.21 0.15
N ILE A 181 9.12 -18.43 0.18
CA ILE A 181 8.41 -19.16 -0.89
C ILE A 181 8.59 -18.43 -2.22
N ARG A 182 8.46 -17.10 -2.22
CA ARG A 182 8.64 -16.29 -3.43
C ARG A 182 10.06 -16.43 -3.98
N LYS A 183 11.06 -16.46 -3.11
CA LYS A 183 12.46 -16.70 -3.51
C LYS A 183 12.62 -18.07 -4.18
N GLU A 184 12.03 -19.13 -3.64
CA GLU A 184 12.05 -20.46 -4.25
C GLU A 184 11.35 -20.50 -5.62
N VAL A 185 10.25 -19.76 -5.77
CA VAL A 185 9.56 -19.59 -7.06
C VAL A 185 10.51 -18.93 -8.08
N THR A 186 11.15 -17.83 -7.71
CA THR A 186 11.96 -17.03 -8.64
C THR A 186 13.35 -17.61 -8.94
N GLU A 187 14.02 -18.21 -7.96
CA GLU A 187 15.42 -18.67 -8.09
C GLU A 187 15.50 -20.14 -8.49
N HIS A 188 14.56 -20.97 -8.04
CA HIS A 188 14.59 -22.43 -8.24
C HIS A 188 13.44 -22.94 -9.13
N GLY A 189 12.54 -22.06 -9.59
CA GLY A 189 11.45 -22.42 -10.50
C GLY A 189 10.35 -23.27 -9.83
N LEU A 190 10.23 -23.20 -8.50
CA LEU A 190 9.17 -23.87 -7.76
C LEU A 190 7.80 -23.35 -8.23
N THR A 191 6.88 -24.26 -8.55
CA THR A 191 5.50 -23.88 -8.86
C THR A 191 4.67 -23.93 -7.59
N VAL A 192 3.90 -22.88 -7.28
CA VAL A 192 3.12 -22.82 -6.03
C VAL A 192 1.65 -22.54 -6.32
N VAL A 193 0.76 -23.26 -5.65
CA VAL A 193 -0.66 -22.93 -5.58
C VAL A 193 -1.04 -22.81 -4.11
N SER A 194 -1.44 -21.63 -3.67
CA SER A 194 -1.77 -21.37 -2.27
C SER A 194 -3.15 -20.77 -2.10
N VAL A 195 -3.87 -21.20 -1.07
CA VAL A 195 -5.11 -20.56 -0.62
C VAL A 195 -4.76 -19.39 0.30
N PHE A 196 -5.38 -18.23 0.07
CA PHE A 196 -5.20 -17.04 0.90
C PHE A 196 -6.54 -16.53 1.44
N HIS A 197 -6.51 -16.01 2.67
CA HIS A 197 -7.60 -15.21 3.25
C HIS A 197 -7.36 -13.71 3.09
N ASP A 198 -6.09 -13.29 3.16
CA ASP A 198 -5.69 -11.91 2.99
C ASP A 198 -5.43 -11.62 1.50
N ILE A 199 -6.30 -10.79 0.92
CA ILE A 199 -6.24 -10.37 -0.48
C ILE A 199 -4.96 -9.55 -0.74
N ASN A 200 -4.49 -8.75 0.22
CA ASN A 200 -3.28 -7.94 0.06
C ASN A 200 -2.02 -8.82 0.01
N LEU A 201 -1.94 -9.86 0.86
CA LEU A 201 -0.85 -10.83 0.77
C LEU A 201 -0.88 -11.58 -0.56
N ALA A 202 -2.05 -12.04 -0.99
CA ALA A 202 -2.16 -12.72 -2.29
C ALA A 202 -1.73 -11.81 -3.45
N SER A 203 -2.16 -10.54 -3.44
CA SER A 203 -1.78 -9.52 -4.43
C SER A 203 -0.27 -9.34 -4.51
N LEU A 204 0.41 -9.26 -3.36
CA LEU A 204 1.85 -9.00 -3.29
C LEU A 204 2.69 -10.17 -3.81
N TYR A 205 2.34 -11.40 -3.44
CA TYR A 205 3.23 -12.55 -3.66
C TYR A 205 2.87 -13.42 -4.87
N CYS A 206 1.63 -13.36 -5.36
CA CYS A 206 1.18 -14.18 -6.46
C CYS A 206 1.38 -13.51 -7.82
N ASP A 207 1.72 -14.33 -8.81
CA ASP A 207 1.76 -13.93 -10.22
C ASP A 207 0.33 -13.88 -10.77
N HIS A 208 -0.49 -14.86 -10.42
CA HIS A 208 -1.90 -14.94 -10.79
C HIS A 208 -2.80 -15.19 -9.57
N LEU A 209 -4.06 -14.76 -9.67
CA LEU A 209 -5.10 -15.01 -8.69
C LEU A 209 -6.27 -15.76 -9.33
N LEU A 210 -6.87 -16.67 -8.57
CA LEU A 210 -8.11 -17.37 -8.88
C LEU A 210 -9.15 -16.99 -7.84
N LEU A 211 -10.10 -16.12 -8.21
CA LEU A 211 -11.19 -15.72 -7.32
C LEU A 211 -12.36 -16.69 -7.47
N MET A 212 -12.73 -17.37 -6.38
CA MET A 212 -13.82 -18.34 -6.35
C MET A 212 -15.05 -17.79 -5.63
N GLU A 213 -16.22 -18.08 -6.18
CA GLU A 213 -17.53 -17.75 -5.61
C GLU A 213 -18.47 -18.96 -5.79
N ALA A 214 -19.10 -19.41 -4.70
CA ALA A 214 -20.10 -20.50 -4.72
C ALA A 214 -19.69 -21.77 -5.51
N GLY A 215 -18.40 -22.15 -5.48
CA GLY A 215 -17.89 -23.34 -6.16
C GLY A 215 -17.39 -23.16 -7.58
N SER A 216 -17.48 -21.95 -8.14
CA SER A 216 -17.08 -21.63 -9.51
C SER A 216 -16.03 -20.52 -9.55
N VAL A 217 -15.36 -20.38 -10.69
CA VAL A 217 -14.40 -19.29 -10.93
C VAL A 217 -15.17 -18.01 -11.27
N LYS A 218 -14.96 -16.96 -10.48
CA LYS A 218 -15.46 -15.62 -10.78
C LYS A 218 -14.50 -14.86 -11.69
N ALA A 219 -13.21 -14.95 -11.38
CA ALA A 219 -12.14 -14.32 -12.15
C ALA A 219 -10.82 -15.10 -12.00
N TYR A 220 -9.99 -14.99 -13.03
CA TYR A 220 -8.65 -15.58 -13.08
C TYR A 220 -7.75 -14.67 -13.92
N GLY A 221 -6.59 -14.30 -13.39
CA GLY A 221 -5.68 -13.36 -14.07
C GLY A 221 -4.62 -12.81 -13.12
N GLU A 222 -3.88 -11.80 -13.56
CA GLU A 222 -2.95 -11.07 -12.69
C GLU A 222 -3.71 -10.34 -11.57
N PRO A 223 -3.04 -9.98 -10.45
CA PRO A 223 -3.70 -9.31 -9.34
C PRO A 223 -4.51 -8.06 -9.71
N HIS A 224 -4.06 -7.26 -10.68
CA HIS A 224 -4.76 -6.06 -11.12
C HIS A 224 -6.01 -6.34 -11.98
N GLU A 225 -6.09 -7.54 -12.58
CA GLU A 225 -7.25 -7.99 -13.36
C GLU A 225 -8.32 -8.62 -12.45
N VAL A 226 -7.91 -9.11 -11.26
CA VAL A 226 -8.79 -9.81 -10.31
C VAL A 226 -9.23 -8.92 -9.15
N ILE A 227 -8.37 -8.05 -8.64
CA ILE A 227 -8.68 -7.17 -7.50
C ILE A 227 -9.27 -5.85 -8.03
N ILE A 228 -10.51 -5.96 -8.52
CA ILE A 228 -11.34 -4.84 -8.98
C ILE A 228 -12.41 -4.57 -7.92
N GLU A 229 -12.60 -3.30 -7.56
CA GLU A 229 -13.48 -2.91 -6.44
C GLU A 229 -14.85 -3.60 -6.47
N GLN A 230 -15.59 -3.46 -7.58
CA GLN A 230 -16.93 -4.04 -7.70
C GLN A 230 -16.90 -5.57 -7.61
N GLN A 231 -15.91 -6.21 -8.20
CA GLN A 231 -15.80 -7.68 -8.20
C GLN A 231 -15.53 -8.22 -6.79
N ILE A 232 -14.65 -7.56 -6.03
CA ILE A 232 -14.37 -7.96 -4.64
C ILE A 232 -15.60 -7.67 -3.76
N MET A 233 -16.27 -6.53 -3.94
CA MET A 233 -17.52 -6.21 -3.24
C MET A 233 -18.60 -7.28 -3.49
N ASP A 234 -18.78 -7.71 -4.74
CA ASP A 234 -19.79 -8.72 -5.09
C ASP A 234 -19.49 -10.08 -4.44
N VAL A 235 -18.22 -10.51 -4.42
CA VAL A 235 -17.82 -11.84 -3.92
C VAL A 235 -17.72 -11.92 -2.40
N TYR A 236 -17.30 -10.83 -1.75
CA TYR A 236 -17.07 -10.78 -0.30
C TYR A 236 -18.15 -10.04 0.48
N GLU A 237 -19.11 -9.41 -0.20
CA GLU A 237 -20.20 -8.61 0.41
C GLU A 237 -19.67 -7.52 1.36
N ALA A 238 -18.48 -6.97 1.06
CA ALA A 238 -17.80 -6.00 1.90
C ALA A 238 -17.44 -4.78 1.07
N ARG A 239 -17.70 -3.57 1.59
CA ARG A 239 -17.25 -2.34 0.94
C ARG A 239 -15.75 -2.19 1.07
N ILE A 240 -15.10 -1.91 -0.05
CA ILE A 240 -13.64 -1.80 -0.13
C ILE A 240 -13.27 -0.65 -1.07
N SER A 241 -12.02 -0.21 -0.95
CA SER A 241 -11.38 0.67 -1.94
C SER A 241 -10.03 0.09 -2.33
N THR A 242 -9.65 0.26 -3.59
CA THR A 242 -8.36 -0.15 -4.12
C THR A 242 -7.47 1.06 -4.38
N GLN A 243 -6.20 0.92 -4.02
CA GLN A 243 -5.15 1.91 -4.27
C GLN A 243 -3.90 1.20 -4.79
N ALA A 244 -2.98 1.96 -5.37
CA ALA A 244 -1.66 1.43 -5.72
C ALA A 244 -0.88 1.09 -4.44
N HIS A 245 -0.18 -0.05 -4.44
CA HIS A 245 0.76 -0.36 -3.37
C HIS A 245 1.92 0.65 -3.39
N PRO A 246 2.40 1.14 -2.22
CA PRO A 246 3.40 2.21 -2.16
C PRO A 246 4.76 1.84 -2.79
N GLU A 247 5.12 0.57 -2.82
CA GLU A 247 6.45 0.11 -3.29
C GLU A 247 6.39 -0.86 -4.46
N GLN A 248 5.22 -1.38 -4.83
CA GLN A 248 5.10 -2.49 -5.78
C GLN A 248 4.02 -2.17 -6.82
N PRO A 249 4.15 -2.62 -8.07
CA PRO A 249 3.12 -2.45 -9.11
C PRO A 249 1.97 -3.44 -8.91
N LYS A 250 1.37 -3.44 -7.71
CA LYS A 250 0.30 -4.34 -7.29
C LYS A 250 -0.83 -3.53 -6.65
N PRO A 251 -2.10 -3.96 -6.78
CA PRO A 251 -3.20 -3.32 -6.08
C PRO A 251 -3.14 -3.63 -4.58
N GLN A 252 -3.49 -2.65 -3.76
CA GLN A 252 -3.70 -2.77 -2.32
C GLN A 252 -5.15 -2.40 -2.01
N MET A 253 -5.79 -3.22 -1.18
CA MET A 253 -7.17 -3.04 -0.76
C MET A 253 -7.25 -2.48 0.67
N ALA A 254 -8.13 -1.51 0.87
CA ALA A 254 -8.58 -1.03 2.16
C ALA A 254 -10.06 -1.39 2.38
N ILE A 255 -10.42 -1.81 3.60
CA ILE A 255 -11.81 -2.04 3.99
C ILE A 255 -12.45 -0.69 4.32
N LEU A 256 -13.66 -0.45 3.79
CA LEU A 256 -14.45 0.72 4.10
C LEU A 256 -15.57 0.34 5.08
N PRO A 257 -15.64 0.98 6.26
CA PRO A 257 -16.71 0.68 7.21
C PRO A 257 -18.08 1.21 6.72
N ASP A 258 -19.14 0.47 7.04
CA ASP A 258 -20.53 0.87 6.77
C ASP A 258 -21.14 1.78 7.85
N PHE A 259 -20.46 1.99 8.99
CA PHE A 259 -21.02 2.81 10.04
C PHE A 259 -21.03 4.29 9.62
N GLU A 260 -22.22 4.88 9.57
CA GLU A 260 -22.39 6.33 9.51
C GLU A 260 -22.47 6.85 10.94
N GLU A 261 -21.37 7.41 11.47
CA GLU A 261 -21.50 8.24 12.66
C GLU A 261 -22.40 9.44 12.31
N GLN A 262 -23.41 9.71 13.14
CA GLN A 262 -24.16 10.98 13.10
C GLN A 262 -23.23 12.14 13.48
N ARG A 263 -22.33 12.52 12.57
CA ARG A 263 -21.46 13.68 12.74
C ARG A 263 -22.30 14.89 12.36
N LYS A 264 -22.56 15.76 13.34
CA LYS A 264 -22.96 17.14 13.02
C LYS A 264 -21.94 17.67 12.00
N GLU A 265 -22.41 18.29 10.92
CA GLU A 265 -21.52 18.92 9.95
C GLU A 265 -20.57 19.85 10.70
N LYS A 266 -19.28 19.50 10.66
CA LYS A 266 -18.22 20.28 11.26
C LYS A 266 -17.58 21.10 10.15
N SER A 267 -17.57 22.40 10.33
CA SER A 267 -16.82 23.33 9.51
C SER A 267 -15.61 23.84 10.28
N VAL A 268 -14.58 24.23 9.53
CA VAL A 268 -13.45 25.00 10.04
C VAL A 268 -13.55 26.45 9.58
N SER A 269 -12.91 27.38 10.30
CA SER A 269 -12.86 28.78 9.92
C SER A 269 -11.50 29.39 10.31
N LEU A 270 -11.30 30.68 10.03
CA LEU A 270 -10.11 31.39 10.52
C LEU A 270 -9.97 31.39 12.05
N SER A 271 -11.03 31.07 12.82
CA SER A 271 -10.93 30.90 14.28
C SER A 271 -10.02 29.75 14.71
N ASN A 272 -9.71 28.81 13.81
CA ASN A 272 -8.79 27.70 14.05
C ASN A 272 -7.30 28.10 13.98
N ILE A 273 -6.99 29.37 13.70
CA ILE A 273 -5.61 29.86 13.63
C ILE A 273 -5.06 30.19 15.02
N GLN A 274 -3.91 29.60 15.33
CA GLN A 274 -3.07 29.94 16.46
C GLN A 274 -1.77 30.59 15.96
N LYS A 275 -1.33 31.65 16.63
CA LYS A 275 -0.06 32.32 16.34
C LYS A 275 0.92 32.04 17.48
N GLY A 276 2.08 31.48 17.14
CA GLY A 276 3.22 31.35 18.04
C GLY A 276 4.18 32.53 17.93
N GLU A 277 5.33 32.40 18.60
CA GLU A 277 6.42 33.38 18.50
C GLU A 277 7.04 33.41 17.10
N ASP A 278 7.27 32.21 16.56
CA ASP A 278 8.01 31.92 15.32
C ASP A 278 7.19 31.09 14.31
N TYR A 279 5.90 30.87 14.55
CA TYR A 279 5.04 30.09 13.65
C TYR A 279 3.61 30.60 13.57
N ILE A 280 2.91 30.21 12.53
CA ILE A 280 1.43 30.14 12.50
C ILE A 280 0.99 28.69 12.39
N ALA A 281 -0.08 28.34 13.08
CA ALA A 281 -0.67 27.02 13.03
C ALA A 281 -2.17 27.12 12.76
N PHE A 282 -2.69 26.23 11.93
CA PHE A 282 -4.11 25.95 11.80
C PHE A 282 -4.41 24.64 12.53
N ILE A 283 -5.33 24.66 13.50
CA ILE A 283 -5.63 23.50 14.34
C ILE A 283 -7.14 23.24 14.30
N ALA A 284 -7.52 22.16 13.62
CA ALA A 284 -8.89 21.69 13.55
C ALA A 284 -9.20 20.72 14.71
N GLU A 285 -10.47 20.67 15.12
CA GLU A 285 -10.96 19.71 16.12
C GLU A 285 -11.06 18.27 15.61
N PHE A 286 -10.83 18.07 14.31
CA PHE A 286 -10.91 16.78 13.63
C PHE A 286 -9.93 16.76 12.45
N PRO A 287 -9.46 15.58 12.01
CA PRO A 287 -8.58 15.49 10.84
C PRO A 287 -9.30 15.87 9.54
N LEU A 288 -8.60 16.64 8.70
CA LEU A 288 -8.98 16.96 7.33
C LEU A 288 -8.23 16.02 6.38
N LYS A 289 -8.81 15.67 5.23
CA LYS A 289 -8.05 15.00 4.16
C LYS A 289 -7.23 16.07 3.43
N VAL A 290 -5.94 15.83 3.26
CA VAL A 290 -4.98 16.83 2.76
C VAL A 290 -4.11 16.21 1.68
N LEU A 291 -3.90 16.96 0.59
CA LEU A 291 -2.81 16.74 -0.36
C LEU A 291 -1.79 17.88 -0.20
N SER A 292 -0.53 17.55 0.06
CA SER A 292 0.50 18.53 0.44
C SER A 292 1.84 18.29 -0.25
N SER A 293 2.53 19.38 -0.61
CA SER A 293 3.94 19.38 -1.05
C SER A 293 4.91 19.82 0.06
N ALA A 294 4.47 19.82 1.32
CA ALA A 294 5.21 20.34 2.45
C ALA A 294 6.46 19.49 2.82
N VAL A 295 7.32 20.02 3.69
CA VAL A 295 8.56 19.34 4.10
C VAL A 295 8.27 18.11 4.98
N HIS A 296 7.28 18.23 5.87
CA HIS A 296 6.84 17.16 6.76
C HIS A 296 5.41 16.73 6.42
N ASN A 297 5.19 15.41 6.34
CA ASN A 297 3.94 14.79 5.90
C ASN A 297 3.45 15.29 4.54
N ALA A 298 4.30 15.13 3.52
CA ALA A 298 3.93 15.34 2.11
C ALA A 298 3.05 14.20 1.58
N GLY A 299 2.36 14.46 0.47
CA GLY A 299 1.45 13.51 -0.15
C GLY A 299 0.02 13.63 0.39
N LEU A 300 -0.74 12.56 0.23
CA LEU A 300 -2.14 12.48 0.65
C LEU A 300 -2.24 11.86 2.05
N GLY A 301 -3.01 12.47 2.95
CA GLY A 301 -3.21 11.94 4.30
C GLY A 301 -4.31 12.64 5.07
N TRP A 302 -4.47 12.24 6.34
CA TRP A 302 -5.44 12.83 7.27
C TRP A 302 -4.71 13.55 8.41
N TYR A 303 -4.92 14.87 8.52
CA TYR A 303 -4.21 15.71 9.48
C TYR A 303 -5.12 16.79 10.06
N ALA A 304 -4.99 17.10 11.34
CA ALA A 304 -5.74 18.17 11.99
C ALA A 304 -4.94 19.47 12.16
N THR A 305 -3.60 19.39 12.07
CA THR A 305 -2.72 20.52 12.36
C THR A 305 -1.87 20.87 11.12
N PHE A 306 -1.85 22.14 10.73
CA PHE A 306 -0.94 22.67 9.70
C PHE A 306 -0.05 23.73 10.32
N ILE A 307 1.27 23.65 10.12
CA ILE A 307 2.23 24.58 10.71
C ILE A 307 3.08 25.20 9.62
N ASN A 308 3.26 26.51 9.69
CA ASN A 308 4.25 27.23 8.90
C ASN A 308 5.19 27.96 9.88
N ARG A 309 6.46 27.56 9.90
CA ARG A 309 7.49 28.06 10.80
C ARG A 309 8.39 29.08 10.10
N THR A 310 8.72 30.14 10.80
CA THR A 310 9.75 31.10 10.40
C THR A 310 11.13 30.51 10.69
N VAL A 311 12.01 30.46 9.69
CA VAL A 311 13.40 29.99 9.79
C VAL A 311 14.38 31.06 9.28
N PRO A 312 15.65 31.06 9.72
CA PRO A 312 16.67 31.96 9.17
C PRO A 312 16.88 31.72 7.67
N GLN A 313 17.35 32.73 6.91
CA GLN A 313 17.62 32.57 5.47
C GLN A 313 18.75 31.58 5.13
N GLU A 314 19.62 31.29 6.10
CA GLU A 314 20.80 30.43 5.96
C GLU A 314 20.61 29.06 6.64
N TYR A 315 19.35 28.60 6.82
CA TYR A 315 19.09 27.32 7.50
C TYR A 315 19.63 26.12 6.70
N ASP A 316 20.11 25.10 7.41
CA ASP A 316 20.69 23.90 6.82
C ASP A 316 19.61 23.03 6.14
N ILE A 317 19.76 22.86 4.83
CA ILE A 317 18.80 22.12 3.97
C ILE A 317 19.05 20.61 4.01
N GLU A 318 20.20 20.14 4.49
CA GLU A 318 20.52 18.71 4.50
C GLU A 318 19.77 17.94 5.59
N ASN A 319 19.44 18.58 6.72
CA ASN A 319 18.82 17.93 7.89
C ASN A 319 17.41 18.44 8.23
N VAL A 320 16.73 19.10 7.29
CA VAL A 320 15.46 19.82 7.52
C VAL A 320 14.38 18.91 8.08
N LYS A 321 14.26 17.67 7.60
CA LYS A 321 13.20 16.76 8.03
C LYS A 321 13.35 16.38 9.50
N THR A 322 14.57 16.03 9.93
CA THR A 322 14.84 15.63 11.32
C THR A 322 14.71 16.82 12.26
N GLU A 323 15.26 17.98 11.87
CA GLU A 323 15.18 19.21 12.66
C GLU A 323 13.72 19.66 12.84
N PHE A 324 12.93 19.64 11.76
CA PHE A 324 11.52 20.04 11.85
C PHE A 324 10.70 19.07 12.69
N LEU A 325 10.97 17.77 12.57
CA LEU A 325 10.32 16.76 13.39
C LEU A 325 10.58 17.02 14.88
N GLN A 326 11.82 17.31 15.25
CA GLN A 326 12.18 17.65 16.62
C GLN A 326 11.45 18.93 17.08
N TYR A 327 11.42 19.96 16.23
CA TYR A 327 10.70 21.20 16.51
C TYR A 327 9.20 20.98 16.77
N ILE A 328 8.52 20.18 15.94
CA ILE A 328 7.10 19.82 16.13
C ILE A 328 6.89 19.20 17.52
N ILE A 329 7.75 18.26 17.91
CA ILE A 329 7.67 17.55 19.19
C ILE A 329 7.88 18.53 20.36
N GLU A 330 8.90 19.38 20.28
CA GLU A 330 9.23 20.37 21.31
C GLU A 330 8.10 21.40 21.52
N LYS A 331 7.40 21.78 20.45
CA LYS A 331 6.22 22.66 20.51
C LYS A 331 4.94 21.95 20.94
N GLY A 332 4.99 20.64 21.21
CA GLY A 332 3.86 19.85 21.69
C GLY A 332 2.87 19.41 20.61
N PHE A 333 3.25 19.51 19.34
CA PHE A 333 2.43 19.04 18.23
C PHE A 333 2.68 17.56 17.94
N SER A 334 1.68 16.87 17.39
CA SER A 334 1.80 15.45 17.04
C SER A 334 2.48 15.29 15.67
N PRO A 335 3.60 14.55 15.56
CA PRO A 335 4.26 14.29 14.28
C PRO A 335 3.39 13.61 13.23
N THR A 336 2.48 12.73 13.66
CA THR A 336 1.62 11.95 12.74
C THR A 336 0.38 12.71 12.30
N ASN A 337 0.04 13.81 12.97
CA ASN A 337 -1.19 14.59 12.73
C ASN A 337 -0.91 16.03 12.24
N THR A 338 0.35 16.33 11.89
CA THR A 338 0.81 17.68 11.55
C THR A 338 1.40 17.73 10.15
N VAL A 339 0.96 18.66 9.31
CA VAL A 339 1.62 19.02 8.03
C VAL A 339 2.51 20.24 8.25
N GLY A 340 3.75 20.17 7.77
CA GLY A 340 4.80 21.10 8.18
C GLY A 340 5.48 21.84 7.06
N MET A 341 5.35 23.17 7.03
CA MET A 341 6.03 24.07 6.11
C MET A 341 7.00 25.01 6.85
N MET A 342 7.98 25.52 6.10
CA MET A 342 8.95 26.50 6.59
C MET A 342 9.02 27.70 5.66
N THR A 343 9.32 28.87 6.18
CA THR A 343 9.52 30.10 5.41
C THR A 343 10.55 31.01 6.05
N ALA A 344 11.32 31.73 5.25
CA ALA A 344 12.23 32.78 5.74
C ALA A 344 11.51 34.10 6.06
N VAL A 345 10.19 34.17 5.83
CA VAL A 345 9.35 35.35 6.11
C VAL A 345 8.73 35.23 7.49
N ASP A 346 8.63 36.34 8.22
CA ASP A 346 7.88 36.39 9.48
C ASP A 346 6.42 35.93 9.26
N THR A 347 6.09 34.77 9.81
CA THR A 347 4.78 34.13 9.66
C THR A 347 3.63 34.96 10.22
N LYS A 348 3.89 35.95 11.09
CA LYS A 348 2.85 36.88 11.60
C LYS A 348 2.22 37.72 10.50
N LYS A 349 2.90 37.85 9.36
CA LYS A 349 2.48 38.63 8.19
C LYS A 349 1.73 37.79 7.15
N ALA A 350 1.38 36.55 7.48
CA ALA A 350 0.57 35.72 6.61
C ALA A 350 -0.74 36.43 6.25
N VAL A 351 -1.06 36.46 4.96
CA VAL A 351 -2.35 36.92 4.46
C VAL A 351 -3.32 35.77 4.63
N MET A 352 -4.43 36.03 5.32
CA MET A 352 -5.46 35.05 5.65
C MET A 352 -6.80 35.57 5.15
N LYS A 353 -7.44 34.82 4.26
CA LYS A 353 -8.74 35.18 3.66
C LYS A 353 -9.70 34.02 3.75
N GLU A 354 -10.97 34.32 3.99
CA GLU A 354 -12.06 33.35 4.00
C GLU A 354 -13.15 33.80 3.02
N TYR A 355 -13.63 32.88 2.21
CA TYR A 355 -14.61 33.12 1.15
C TYR A 355 -15.79 32.16 1.32
N LEU A 356 -17.00 32.70 1.29
CA LEU A 356 -18.23 31.90 1.24
C LEU A 356 -18.49 31.45 -0.20
N ALA A 357 -18.95 30.20 -0.36
CA ALA A 357 -19.27 29.59 -1.64
C ALA A 357 -20.48 28.65 -1.51
N PRO A 358 -21.13 28.25 -2.62
CA PRO A 358 -22.27 27.32 -2.55
C PRO A 358 -21.96 25.99 -1.85
N PHE A 359 -20.74 25.48 -2.00
CA PHE A 359 -20.28 24.23 -1.38
C PHE A 359 -19.89 24.37 0.11
N GLY A 360 -19.90 25.58 0.67
CA GLY A 360 -19.45 25.86 2.03
C GLY A 360 -18.57 27.12 2.12
N SER A 361 -17.34 26.98 2.61
CA SER A 361 -16.36 28.06 2.62
C SER A 361 -14.97 27.58 2.23
N LEU A 362 -14.16 28.54 1.76
CA LEU A 362 -12.78 28.37 1.37
C LEU A 362 -11.91 29.31 2.21
N ILE A 363 -10.89 28.77 2.85
CA ILE A 363 -9.88 29.54 3.57
C ILE A 363 -8.58 29.48 2.79
N VAL A 364 -7.96 30.63 2.54
CA VAL A 364 -6.67 30.74 1.88
C VAL A 364 -5.69 31.48 2.77
N ILE A 365 -4.53 30.87 3.02
CA ILE A 365 -3.47 31.44 3.85
C ILE A 365 -2.17 31.43 3.06
N VAL A 366 -1.54 32.60 2.91
CA VAL A 366 -0.31 32.76 2.13
C VAL A 366 0.75 33.49 2.92
N THR A 367 1.96 32.95 2.94
CA THR A 367 3.19 33.70 3.28
C THR A 367 4.07 33.75 2.03
N ALA A 368 4.50 34.94 1.61
CA ALA A 368 5.28 35.10 0.38
C ALA A 368 6.62 35.80 0.65
N GLY A 369 7.71 35.10 0.35
CA GLY A 369 9.07 35.63 0.32
C GLY A 369 9.65 35.50 -1.08
N ILE A 370 9.75 36.60 -1.81
CA ILE A 370 10.17 36.61 -3.23
C ILE A 370 11.67 36.89 -3.43
N GLY A 371 12.48 36.86 -2.37
CA GLY A 371 13.92 37.17 -2.43
C GLY A 371 14.71 36.29 -3.41
N GLY A 372 14.26 35.06 -3.61
CA GLY A 372 14.84 34.08 -4.54
C GLY A 372 13.95 33.73 -5.72
N ALA A 373 13.07 34.62 -6.20
CA ALA A 373 12.12 34.30 -7.27
C ALA A 373 12.78 33.66 -8.52
N ILE A 374 12.09 32.67 -9.10
CA ILE A 374 12.59 31.82 -10.18
C ILE A 374 11.58 31.73 -11.31
N ASP A 375 12.07 31.82 -12.55
CA ASP A 375 11.38 31.31 -13.72
C ASP A 375 11.74 29.83 -13.91
N VAL A 376 10.76 28.96 -13.67
CA VAL A 376 10.97 27.50 -13.74
C VAL A 376 11.47 27.04 -15.12
N SER A 377 11.15 27.78 -16.19
CA SER A 377 11.57 27.43 -17.55
C SER A 377 13.07 27.65 -17.81
N HIS A 378 13.72 28.51 -17.02
CA HIS A 378 15.16 28.78 -17.09
C HIS A 378 15.94 28.24 -15.88
N ALA A 379 15.26 27.60 -14.92
CA ALA A 379 15.89 27.10 -13.70
C ALA A 379 17.03 26.09 -13.94
N TYR A 380 17.00 25.37 -15.06
CA TYR A 380 18.04 24.39 -15.44
C TYR A 380 19.40 25.02 -15.75
N GLU A 381 19.46 26.34 -16.01
CA GLU A 381 20.70 27.08 -16.31
C GLU A 381 21.49 27.44 -15.03
N ARG A 382 20.90 27.24 -13.85
CA ARG A 382 21.49 27.63 -12.56
C ARG A 382 22.52 26.60 -12.08
N THR A 383 23.71 27.08 -11.70
CA THR A 383 24.83 26.24 -11.24
C THR A 383 25.06 26.27 -9.72
N ALA A 384 24.39 27.16 -8.98
CA ALA A 384 24.54 27.31 -7.53
C ALA A 384 23.20 27.60 -6.83
N TYR A 385 23.06 27.09 -5.61
CA TYR A 385 21.96 27.45 -4.69
C TYR A 385 22.19 28.87 -4.17
N GLN A 386 21.29 29.80 -4.48
CA GLN A 386 21.30 31.16 -3.90
C GLN A 386 19.91 31.54 -3.38
N THR A 387 19.92 32.36 -2.32
CA THR A 387 18.81 33.01 -1.60
C THR A 387 17.48 32.25 -1.57
N ILE A 388 17.17 31.71 -0.39
CA ILE A 388 15.90 31.03 -0.13
C ILE A 388 14.76 32.03 -0.28
N GLY A 389 13.90 31.80 -1.26
CA GLY A 389 12.56 32.38 -1.37
C GLY A 389 11.54 31.28 -1.17
N THR A 390 10.43 31.60 -0.53
CA THR A 390 9.35 30.64 -0.28
C THR A 390 8.00 31.33 -0.36
N ILE A 391 7.09 30.79 -1.17
CA ILE A 391 5.66 31.07 -1.09
C ILE A 391 4.96 29.83 -0.58
N ASN A 392 4.53 29.87 0.69
CA ASN A 392 3.70 28.83 1.29
C ASN A 392 2.23 29.20 1.17
N THR A 393 1.42 28.27 0.68
CA THR A 393 -0.01 28.47 0.45
C THR A 393 -0.81 27.34 1.07
N TRP A 394 -1.80 27.68 1.89
CA TRP A 394 -2.80 26.74 2.39
C TRP A 394 -4.15 27.05 1.77
N VAL A 395 -4.80 26.03 1.23
CA VAL A 395 -6.14 26.08 0.66
C VAL A 395 -6.98 25.09 1.46
N ILE A 396 -7.91 25.57 2.29
CA ILE A 396 -8.71 24.71 3.18
C ILE A 396 -10.19 24.87 2.82
N ILE A 397 -10.84 23.75 2.53
CA ILE A 397 -12.18 23.70 1.93
C ILE A 397 -13.14 23.00 2.91
N ASN A 398 -14.21 23.69 3.30
CA ASN A 398 -15.36 23.04 3.93
C ASN A 398 -16.18 22.36 2.84
N GLY A 399 -15.95 21.07 2.62
CA GLY A 399 -16.55 20.30 1.54
C GLY A 399 -15.93 18.90 1.40
N LYS A 400 -16.51 18.08 0.51
CA LYS A 400 -16.01 16.72 0.23
C LYS A 400 -15.41 16.64 -1.16
N LEU A 401 -14.12 16.34 -1.25
CA LEU A 401 -13.37 16.29 -2.51
C LEU A 401 -12.98 14.86 -2.88
N SER A 402 -13.08 14.52 -4.16
CA SER A 402 -12.40 13.36 -4.76
C SER A 402 -10.87 13.56 -4.77
N GLU A 403 -10.10 12.50 -5.00
CA GLU A 403 -8.63 12.61 -5.17
C GLU A 403 -8.25 13.41 -6.42
N GLU A 404 -9.03 13.25 -7.49
CA GLU A 404 -8.89 14.05 -8.70
C GLU A 404 -9.08 15.54 -8.43
N ALA A 405 -10.07 15.90 -7.61
CA ALA A 405 -10.30 17.27 -7.19
C ALA A 405 -9.14 17.83 -6.34
N PHE A 406 -8.51 17.04 -5.47
CA PHE A 406 -7.30 17.48 -4.77
C PHE A 406 -6.17 17.84 -5.74
N VAL A 407 -5.92 16.97 -6.73
CA VAL A 407 -4.87 17.20 -7.74
C VAL A 407 -5.17 18.43 -8.60
N GLN A 408 -6.40 18.55 -9.12
CA GLN A 408 -6.81 19.71 -9.91
C GLN A 408 -6.79 21.01 -9.09
N GLY A 409 -7.11 20.94 -7.79
CA GLY A 409 -7.03 22.08 -6.88
C GLY A 409 -5.60 22.56 -6.68
N MET A 410 -4.63 21.64 -6.53
CA MET A 410 -3.21 21.98 -6.46
C MET A 410 -2.71 22.69 -7.73
N MET A 411 -3.14 22.22 -8.91
CA MET A 411 -2.81 22.84 -10.20
C MET A 411 -3.39 24.25 -10.31
N THR A 412 -4.70 24.40 -10.02
CA THR A 412 -5.40 25.68 -10.06
C THR A 412 -4.79 26.72 -9.12
N ALA A 413 -4.43 26.31 -7.89
CA ALA A 413 -3.75 27.18 -6.94
C ALA A 413 -2.35 27.60 -7.42
N THR A 414 -1.60 26.67 -8.03
CA THR A 414 -0.27 26.95 -8.59
C THR A 414 -0.34 27.96 -9.74
N GLU A 415 -1.27 27.78 -10.67
CA GLU A 415 -1.53 28.72 -11.77
C GLU A 415 -1.91 30.11 -11.27
N ALA A 416 -2.80 30.18 -10.26
CA ALA A 416 -3.22 31.43 -9.64
C ALA A 416 -2.05 32.17 -8.96
N LYS A 417 -1.18 31.44 -8.25
CA LYS A 417 0.05 31.97 -7.65
C LYS A 417 1.00 32.52 -8.72
N SER A 418 1.25 31.77 -9.80
CA SER A 418 2.08 32.25 -10.91
C SER A 418 1.49 33.49 -11.58
N LYS A 419 0.16 33.57 -11.70
CA LYS A 419 -0.52 34.77 -12.21
C LYS A 419 -0.35 35.98 -11.27
N ALA A 420 -0.36 35.77 -9.95
CA ALA A 420 -0.09 36.80 -8.96
C ALA A 420 1.34 37.35 -9.09
N LEU A 421 2.34 36.47 -9.22
CA LEU A 421 3.74 36.86 -9.49
C LEU A 421 3.88 37.69 -10.77
N GLN A 422 3.22 37.29 -11.85
CA GLN A 422 3.19 38.04 -13.10
C GLN A 422 2.57 39.42 -12.94
N THR A 423 1.44 39.51 -12.23
CA THR A 423 0.72 40.77 -12.00
C THR A 423 1.57 41.74 -11.19
N GLU A 424 2.27 41.22 -10.20
CA GLU A 424 3.23 41.95 -9.38
C GLU A 424 4.60 42.14 -10.06
N LYS A 425 4.76 41.71 -11.33
CA LYS A 425 6.00 41.83 -12.10
C LYS A 425 7.23 41.34 -11.33
N VAL A 426 7.08 40.23 -10.60
CA VAL A 426 8.21 39.61 -9.88
C VAL A 426 9.13 38.98 -10.92
N MET A 427 10.41 39.39 -10.90
CA MET A 427 11.40 38.98 -11.90
C MET A 427 12.36 37.95 -11.32
N ASP A 428 12.71 36.96 -12.14
CA ASP A 428 13.92 36.19 -11.94
C ASP A 428 15.12 37.07 -12.32
N LYS A 429 15.99 37.34 -11.34
CA LYS A 429 17.13 38.25 -11.51
C LYS A 429 18.19 37.69 -12.45
N LEU A 430 18.30 36.37 -12.60
CA LEU A 430 19.34 35.74 -13.40
C LEU A 430 18.96 35.66 -14.87
N SER A 431 17.78 35.10 -15.16
CA SER A 431 17.25 34.98 -16.53
C SER A 431 16.70 36.32 -17.06
N ASN A 432 16.43 37.28 -16.17
CA ASN A 432 15.75 38.54 -16.49
C ASN A 432 14.35 38.31 -17.11
N THR A 433 13.66 37.24 -16.69
CA THR A 433 12.30 36.89 -17.09
C THR A 433 11.32 36.99 -15.92
N ILE A 434 10.02 36.85 -16.18
CA ILE A 434 9.00 36.87 -15.13
C ILE A 434 9.07 35.56 -14.34
N ALA A 435 9.14 35.66 -13.02
CA ALA A 435 9.18 34.49 -12.15
C ALA A 435 7.83 33.76 -12.10
N THR A 436 7.87 32.43 -12.04
CA THR A 436 6.70 31.55 -11.91
C THR A 436 6.53 31.00 -10.50
N GLY A 437 7.57 31.09 -9.67
CA GLY A 437 7.58 30.65 -8.28
C GLY A 437 8.87 31.04 -7.54
N THR A 438 9.18 30.28 -6.50
CA THR A 438 10.43 30.36 -5.73
C THR A 438 10.99 28.94 -5.50
N PRO A 439 12.27 28.78 -5.07
CA PRO A 439 12.90 27.46 -5.05
C PRO A 439 12.27 26.47 -4.05
N THR A 440 11.61 26.97 -3.01
CA THR A 440 11.07 26.15 -1.92
C THR A 440 9.57 26.38 -1.67
N ASP A 441 8.82 26.72 -2.72
CA ASP A 441 7.36 26.87 -2.65
C ASP A 441 6.69 25.59 -2.09
N SER A 442 5.77 25.76 -1.14
CA SER A 442 4.94 24.66 -0.63
C SER A 442 3.46 25.01 -0.71
N LEU A 443 2.65 24.04 -1.10
CA LEU A 443 1.20 24.18 -1.23
C LEU A 443 0.52 22.98 -0.56
N LEU A 444 -0.57 23.24 0.16
CA LEU A 444 -1.49 22.21 0.59
C LEU A 444 -2.92 22.56 0.20
N VAL A 445 -3.67 21.53 -0.18
CA VAL A 445 -5.12 21.57 -0.32
C VAL A 445 -5.71 20.61 0.71
N ALA A 446 -6.55 21.13 1.61
CA ALA A 446 -7.20 20.37 2.68
C ALA A 446 -8.72 20.45 2.52
N ALA A 447 -9.44 19.38 2.87
CA ALA A 447 -10.90 19.36 2.88
C ALA A 447 -11.47 18.64 4.10
N THR A 448 -12.61 19.11 4.61
CA THR A 448 -13.29 18.50 5.77
C THR A 448 -13.87 17.11 5.47
N GLN A 449 -14.02 16.76 4.19
CA GLN A 449 -14.63 15.51 3.71
C GLN A 449 -16.09 15.33 4.17
N GLN A 450 -16.78 16.46 4.38
CA GLN A 450 -18.18 16.56 4.78
C GLN A 450 -18.93 17.51 3.85
N GLY A 451 -20.25 17.40 3.77
CA GLY A 451 -21.07 18.23 2.89
C GLY A 451 -21.07 17.77 1.43
N GLU A 452 -21.21 18.72 0.51
CA GLU A 452 -21.33 18.46 -0.93
C GLU A 452 -20.09 17.75 -1.50
N PHE A 453 -20.33 16.69 -2.28
CA PHE A 453 -19.29 15.95 -2.99
C PHE A 453 -18.94 16.62 -4.31
N MET A 454 -17.67 17.00 -4.45
CA MET A 454 -17.12 17.64 -5.64
C MET A 454 -16.10 16.70 -6.29
N GLN A 455 -16.45 16.22 -7.48
CA GLN A 455 -15.59 15.33 -8.27
C GLN A 455 -14.39 16.06 -8.88
N TYR A 456 -14.53 17.36 -9.20
CA TYR A 456 -13.54 18.12 -9.97
C TYR A 456 -13.26 19.48 -9.33
N ALA A 457 -12.00 19.93 -9.39
CA ALA A 457 -11.56 21.24 -8.91
C ALA A 457 -10.77 22.05 -9.95
N GLY A 458 -10.91 21.72 -11.24
CA GLY A 458 -10.33 22.50 -12.32
C GLY A 458 -10.88 23.94 -12.37
N PRO A 459 -10.23 24.86 -13.09
CA PRO A 459 -10.46 26.30 -12.98
C PRO A 459 -11.87 26.78 -13.36
N LEU A 460 -12.68 25.95 -14.03
CA LEU A 460 -14.07 26.26 -14.39
C LEU A 460 -15.11 25.67 -13.43
N THR A 461 -14.72 24.81 -12.48
CA THR A 461 -15.64 24.27 -11.48
C THR A 461 -15.85 25.31 -10.36
N GLU A 462 -16.94 25.21 -9.61
CA GLU A 462 -17.24 26.17 -8.54
C GLU A 462 -16.11 26.24 -7.50
N VAL A 463 -15.62 25.08 -7.05
CA VAL A 463 -14.47 25.04 -6.13
C VAL A 463 -13.19 25.55 -6.77
N GLY A 464 -12.89 25.19 -8.03
CA GLY A 464 -11.70 25.67 -8.72
C GLY A 464 -11.69 27.19 -8.95
N LYS A 465 -12.83 27.80 -9.31
CA LYS A 465 -12.98 29.26 -9.41
C LYS A 465 -12.63 29.95 -8.10
N MET A 466 -13.13 29.41 -6.98
CA MET A 466 -12.89 29.98 -5.65
C MET A 466 -11.42 29.79 -5.23
N ILE A 467 -10.82 28.62 -5.47
CA ILE A 467 -9.39 28.38 -5.25
C ILE A 467 -8.56 29.39 -6.04
N GLY A 468 -8.82 29.51 -7.35
CA GLY A 468 -8.08 30.40 -8.23
C GLY A 468 -8.18 31.86 -7.80
N LYS A 469 -9.39 32.35 -7.52
CA LYS A 469 -9.61 33.71 -6.98
C LYS A 469 -8.89 33.90 -5.66
N GLY A 470 -9.10 32.98 -4.71
CA GLY A 470 -8.64 33.14 -3.34
C GLY A 470 -7.13 33.14 -3.22
N VAL A 471 -6.46 32.22 -3.92
CA VAL A 471 -4.99 32.13 -3.99
C VAL A 471 -4.42 33.36 -4.68
N TYR A 472 -4.95 33.74 -5.85
CA TYR A 472 -4.48 34.95 -6.55
C TYR A 472 -4.55 36.20 -5.66
N GLU A 473 -5.72 36.48 -5.06
CA GLU A 473 -5.93 37.67 -4.24
C GLU A 473 -5.08 37.66 -2.95
N ALA A 474 -4.85 36.49 -2.34
CA ALA A 474 -4.02 36.37 -1.14
C ALA A 474 -2.52 36.50 -1.47
N THR A 475 -2.07 35.89 -2.57
CA THR A 475 -0.67 35.96 -3.01
C THR A 475 -0.26 37.36 -3.45
N VAL A 476 -1.12 38.07 -4.22
CA VAL A 476 -0.86 39.48 -4.60
C VAL A 476 -0.63 40.34 -3.36
N GLU A 477 -1.52 40.25 -2.37
CA GLU A 477 -1.41 41.03 -1.14
C GLU A 477 -0.16 40.64 -0.32
N ALA A 478 0.17 39.36 -0.23
CA ALA A 478 1.36 38.89 0.48
C ALA A 478 2.65 39.40 -0.16
N ILE A 479 2.72 39.42 -1.50
CA ILE A 479 3.85 39.98 -2.25
C ILE A 479 3.97 41.50 -2.00
N GLN A 480 2.85 42.22 -2.01
CA GLN A 480 2.84 43.67 -1.74
C GLN A 480 3.27 43.99 -0.31
N ILE A 481 2.92 43.17 0.67
CA ILE A 481 3.44 43.28 2.05
C ILE A 481 4.96 43.09 2.03
N TYR A 482 5.47 42.02 1.42
CA TYR A 482 6.91 41.75 1.36
C TYR A 482 7.71 42.87 0.69
N LYS A 483 7.25 43.38 -0.46
CA LYS A 483 7.93 44.48 -1.18
C LYS A 483 8.07 45.74 -0.33
N ARG A 484 6.99 46.14 0.37
CA ARG A 484 7.01 47.33 1.25
C ARG A 484 8.01 47.22 2.39
N GLU A 485 8.40 46.01 2.76
CA GLU A 485 9.40 45.78 3.82
C GLU A 485 10.82 45.83 3.31
N MET A 486 11.05 45.41 2.07
CA MET A 486 12.36 45.55 1.43
C MET A 486 12.69 47.01 1.06
N GLU A 487 11.68 47.87 1.00
CA GLU A 487 11.83 49.32 0.75
C GLU A 487 12.07 50.14 2.04
N ARG A 488 11.88 49.55 3.23
CA ARG A 488 12.09 50.17 4.55
C ARG A 488 13.45 49.79 5.11
#